data_AF-V9IDZ0-F1
#
_entry.id   AF-V9IDZ0-F1
#
_cell.length_a   1.000
_cell.length_b   1.000
_cell.length_c   1.000
_cell.angle_alpha   90.00
_cell.angle_beta   90.00
_cell.angle_gamma   90.00
#
_symmetry.space_group_name_H-M   'P 1'
#
loop_
_entity.id
_entity.type
_entity.pdbx_description
1 polymer ?
#
loop_
_entity_poly.entity_id
_entity_poly.type
_entity_poly.pdbx_seq_one_letter_code
_entity_poly.pdbx_strand_id
1 'polypeptide(L)'
;MIKSKRLQEKEFDWFKISSTYFEDIHSPLDCSVMWNVFLQPDINKSHWTKSEDIKLRKIVKKYKFQNWDKIAKELNTNRTAYQCFIRYNTTKKLPKIRNCTWENEEDERLLKLIEIFKVGDFIPWGDVASWMQNRTKQQAYFRWTYSLTPYLIKGRFTKIEDNILKDAVIKYGTNFRKISAALMPNRSTVQLHDRYQTLTINQIENWNLWTFEEDTKLLNLFENIGPNWSMIAKQFSSKNRTQLRHRYKALQKYIKRGVSLFELHKHHFYEENEKEKEQKKEDSFKDIFKSNNIDSNDYDNDLDKKLIEYFHTRHKIEKLIHKCKFHNMEKLQYNTTNLYNILQILNAKLYIPNDISDIKLNDRDQELLYSLRDFIKLKNDKKKYFETINKYISRMFGMDETKDSHFVPPPPFDSQIKLKKIKKKVNVLIII
;
A
#
# COMPACT_ATOMS: atom_id res chain seq x y z
N MET A 1 38.60 -17.18 20.75
CA MET A 1 38.86 -15.80 20.27
C MET A 1 38.82 -15.80 18.75
N ILE A 2 37.66 -15.51 18.15
CA ILE A 2 37.55 -15.27 16.71
C ILE A 2 37.11 -13.81 16.60
N LYS A 3 38.09 -12.91 16.53
CA LYS A 3 37.86 -11.54 16.11
C LYS A 3 37.34 -11.64 14.68
N SER A 4 36.03 -11.46 14.49
CA SER A 4 35.46 -11.18 13.18
C SER A 4 36.25 -10.02 12.60
N LYS A 5 37.09 -10.33 11.60
CA LYS A 5 37.73 -9.33 10.76
C LYS A 5 36.58 -8.46 10.24
N ARG A 6 36.49 -7.22 10.73
CA ARG A 6 35.79 -6.14 10.01
C ARG A 6 36.15 -6.35 8.55
N LEU A 7 35.15 -6.62 7.70
CA LEU A 7 35.31 -6.52 6.26
C LEU A 7 35.87 -5.12 6.04
N GLN A 8 37.19 -5.07 5.82
CA GLN A 8 37.90 -3.84 5.48
C GLN A 8 37.12 -3.20 4.35
N GLU A 9 36.74 -1.95 4.58
CA GLU A 9 36.29 -0.93 3.62
C GLU A 9 36.31 -1.42 2.17
N LYS A 10 35.29 -2.19 1.75
CA LYS A 10 35.00 -2.32 0.33
C LYS A 10 34.37 -1.00 -0.05
N GLU A 11 35.19 -0.07 -0.54
CA GLU A 11 34.70 1.11 -1.22
C GLU A 11 33.94 0.65 -2.46
N PHE A 12 32.61 0.71 -2.37
CA PHE A 12 31.73 0.44 -3.50
C PHE A 12 31.62 1.71 -4.32
N ASP A 13 31.91 1.62 -5.61
CA ASP A 13 31.60 2.69 -6.55
C ASP A 13 30.08 2.70 -6.81
N TRP A 14 29.37 3.51 -6.03
CA TRP A 14 27.91 3.63 -6.11
C TRP A 14 27.44 4.23 -7.43
N PHE A 15 28.28 5.03 -8.11
CA PHE A 15 27.95 5.58 -9.42
C PHE A 15 27.93 4.47 -10.46
N LYS A 16 28.97 3.62 -10.45
CA LYS A 16 29.00 2.43 -11.30
C LYS A 16 27.80 1.52 -11.02
N ILE A 17 27.47 1.24 -9.75
CA ILE A 17 26.37 0.36 -9.38
C ILE A 17 25.01 0.90 -9.85
N SER A 18 24.76 2.20 -9.65
CA SER A 18 23.54 2.89 -10.12
C SER A 18 23.36 2.73 -11.63
N SER A 19 24.40 3.09 -12.39
CA SER A 19 24.29 3.16 -13.84
C SER A 19 24.33 1.79 -14.52
N THR A 20 25.09 0.81 -14.00
CA THR A 20 25.20 -0.51 -14.64
C THR A 20 24.08 -1.49 -14.27
N TYR A 21 23.50 -1.39 -13.08
CA TYR A 21 22.50 -2.37 -12.61
C TYR A 21 21.09 -1.80 -12.48
N PHE A 22 20.95 -0.49 -12.31
CA PHE A 22 19.66 0.16 -12.09
C PHE A 22 19.31 1.19 -13.15
N GLU A 23 20.15 1.37 -14.19
CA GLU A 23 19.91 2.32 -15.30
C GLU A 23 19.50 3.72 -14.78
N ASP A 24 20.09 4.15 -13.67
CA ASP A 24 19.80 5.42 -12.97
C ASP A 24 18.35 5.60 -12.47
N ILE A 25 17.56 4.52 -12.37
CA ILE A 25 16.26 4.50 -11.67
C ILE A 25 16.44 4.84 -10.17
N HIS A 26 17.57 4.43 -9.59
CA HIS A 26 17.95 4.72 -8.21
C HIS A 26 19.25 5.50 -8.19
N SER A 27 19.29 6.61 -7.46
CA SER A 27 20.51 7.41 -7.40
C SER A 27 21.65 6.66 -6.69
N PRO A 28 22.92 7.00 -6.97
CA PRO A 28 24.07 6.43 -6.25
C PRO A 28 23.94 6.56 -4.73
N LEU A 29 23.38 7.69 -4.28
CA LEU A 29 23.11 7.93 -2.86
C LEU A 29 22.05 6.95 -2.32
N ASP A 30 20.96 6.71 -3.05
CA ASP A 30 19.92 5.77 -2.64
C ASP A 30 20.46 4.34 -2.52
N CYS A 31 21.30 3.93 -3.46
CA CYS A 31 21.99 2.64 -3.44
C CYS A 31 22.89 2.50 -2.19
N SER A 32 23.67 3.55 -1.87
CA SER A 32 24.55 3.55 -0.68
C SER A 32 23.75 3.49 0.63
N VAL A 33 22.63 4.23 0.70
CA VAL A 33 21.74 4.25 1.86
C VAL A 33 21.07 2.88 2.03
N MET A 34 20.58 2.29 0.94
CA MET A 34 19.97 0.97 0.98
C MET A 34 20.97 -0.10 1.47
N TRP A 35 22.21 -0.04 1.00
CA TRP A 35 23.26 -0.95 1.44
C TRP A 35 23.53 -0.84 2.94
N ASN A 36 23.82 0.36 3.41
CA ASN A 36 24.20 0.63 4.80
C ASN A 36 23.08 0.39 5.82
N VAL A 37 21.82 0.45 5.39
CA VAL A 37 20.66 0.38 6.30
C VAL A 37 19.98 -0.98 6.32
N PHE A 38 20.00 -1.68 5.19
CA PHE A 38 19.17 -2.87 4.98
C PHE A 38 19.91 -4.06 4.38
N LEU A 39 20.88 -3.86 3.48
CA LEU A 39 21.44 -4.97 2.70
C LEU A 39 22.72 -5.57 3.27
N GLN A 40 23.48 -4.86 4.12
CA GLN A 40 24.68 -5.42 4.73
C GLN A 40 24.40 -6.77 5.43
N PRO A 41 25.25 -7.80 5.22
CA PRO A 41 25.05 -9.13 5.80
C PRO A 41 25.00 -9.15 7.34
N ASP A 42 25.71 -8.23 7.98
CA ASP A 42 25.80 -8.13 9.44
C ASP A 42 24.52 -7.54 10.07
N ILE A 43 23.62 -6.98 9.27
CA ILE A 43 22.38 -6.37 9.76
C ILE A 43 21.37 -7.45 10.11
N ASN A 44 20.87 -7.40 11.34
CA ASN A 44 19.85 -8.30 11.81
C ASN A 44 18.48 -8.00 11.17
N LYS A 45 18.00 -8.93 10.34
CA LYS A 45 16.71 -8.87 9.64
C LYS A 45 15.58 -9.61 10.35
N SER A 46 15.84 -10.16 11.55
CA SER A 46 14.84 -10.91 12.30
C SER A 46 13.71 -10.02 12.85
N HIS A 47 12.62 -10.66 13.26
CA HIS A 47 11.49 -9.98 13.88
C HIS A 47 11.89 -9.36 15.22
N TRP A 48 11.34 -8.19 15.55
CA TRP A 48 11.57 -7.55 16.85
C TRP A 48 10.91 -8.35 17.97
N THR A 49 11.69 -8.75 18.97
CA THR A 49 11.17 -9.42 20.16
C THR A 49 10.64 -8.40 21.17
N LYS A 50 9.70 -8.84 22.02
CA LYS A 50 9.17 -8.00 23.11
C LYS A 50 10.26 -7.51 24.05
N SER A 51 11.30 -8.33 24.27
CA SER A 51 12.43 -7.99 25.13
C SER A 51 13.29 -6.85 24.54
N GLU A 52 13.53 -6.88 23.23
CA GLU A 52 14.24 -5.82 22.50
C GLU A 52 13.45 -4.52 22.52
N ASP A 53 12.13 -4.56 22.31
CA ASP A 53 11.28 -3.37 22.35
C ASP A 53 11.30 -2.70 23.75
N ILE A 54 11.36 -3.49 24.82
CA ILE A 54 11.47 -2.97 26.19
C ILE A 54 12.84 -2.31 26.40
N LYS A 55 13.93 -2.96 25.96
CA LYS A 55 15.29 -2.41 26.05
C LYS A 55 15.41 -1.12 25.23
N LEU A 56 14.93 -1.12 23.99
CA LEU A 56 14.91 0.05 23.12
C LEU A 56 14.20 1.24 23.77
N ARG A 57 13.01 1.02 24.36
CA ARG A 57 12.28 2.10 25.06
C ARG A 57 13.05 2.68 26.25
N LYS A 58 13.81 1.86 27.00
CA LYS A 58 14.64 2.33 28.12
C LYS A 58 15.83 3.16 27.63
N ILE A 59 16.56 2.65 26.63
CA ILE A 59 17.73 3.29 26.05
C ILE A 59 17.34 4.63 25.40
N VAL A 60 16.25 4.66 24.63
CA VAL A 60 15.76 5.88 23.99
C VAL A 60 15.41 6.97 25.01
N LYS A 61 14.82 6.61 26.16
CA LYS A 61 14.57 7.55 27.27
C LYS A 61 15.87 8.08 27.87
N LYS A 62 16.87 7.22 28.06
CA LYS A 62 18.21 7.58 28.58
C LYS A 62 18.89 8.62 27.68
N TYR A 63 18.83 8.45 26.36
CA TYR A 63 19.41 9.40 25.39
C TYR A 63 18.49 10.56 24.98
N LYS A 64 17.38 10.80 25.71
CA LYS A 64 16.44 11.91 25.44
C LYS A 64 15.97 11.97 23.97
N PHE A 65 15.73 10.82 23.34
CA PHE A 65 15.26 10.70 21.95
C PHE A 65 16.23 11.24 20.88
N GLN A 66 17.53 11.27 21.18
CA GLN A 66 18.59 11.78 20.30
C GLN A 66 19.69 10.73 20.12
N ASN A 67 20.52 10.91 19.09
CA ASN A 67 21.67 10.05 18.76
C ASN A 67 21.31 8.57 18.60
N TRP A 68 20.57 8.25 17.54
CA TRP A 68 20.13 6.89 17.23
C TRP A 68 21.27 5.91 16.98
N ASP A 69 22.45 6.38 16.58
CA ASP A 69 23.65 5.54 16.44
C ASP A 69 24.17 5.02 17.78
N LYS A 70 24.15 5.87 18.82
CA LYS A 70 24.49 5.44 20.19
C LYS A 70 23.43 4.49 20.74
N ILE A 71 22.15 4.74 20.43
CA ILE A 71 21.05 3.87 20.82
C ILE A 71 21.19 2.48 20.18
N ALA A 72 21.50 2.41 18.89
CA ALA A 72 21.72 1.14 18.17
C ALA A 72 22.94 0.38 18.71
N LYS A 73 24.05 1.08 18.97
CA LYS A 73 25.24 0.51 19.62
C LYS A 73 24.93 -0.04 21.02
N GLU A 74 24.17 0.68 21.86
CA GLU A 74 23.81 0.19 23.20
C GLU A 74 22.79 -0.96 23.17
N LEU A 75 21.96 -1.06 22.13
CA LEU A 75 21.01 -2.15 21.96
C LEU A 75 21.71 -3.49 21.67
N ASN A 76 22.90 -3.48 21.03
CA ASN A 76 23.75 -4.64 20.76
C ASN A 76 23.04 -5.81 20.02
N THR A 77 22.04 -5.49 19.19
CA THR A 77 21.26 -6.48 18.42
C THR A 77 21.64 -6.50 16.93
N ASN A 78 22.74 -5.84 16.55
CA ASN A 78 23.16 -5.58 15.17
C ASN A 78 22.03 -4.98 14.30
N ARG A 79 21.19 -4.12 14.92
CA ARG A 79 20.16 -3.35 14.23
C ARG A 79 20.71 -1.97 13.92
N THR A 80 20.32 -1.40 12.79
CA THR A 80 20.76 -0.05 12.41
C THR A 80 20.03 1.03 13.20
N ALA A 81 20.64 2.22 13.28
CA ALA A 81 20.02 3.40 13.90
C ALA A 81 18.64 3.71 13.30
N TYR A 82 18.50 3.56 11.98
CA TYR A 82 17.23 3.73 11.29
C TYR A 82 16.16 2.73 11.74
N GLN A 83 16.51 1.43 11.81
CA GLN A 83 15.58 0.39 12.25
C GLN A 83 15.09 0.68 13.67
N CYS A 84 15.97 1.12 14.56
CA CYS A 84 15.63 1.52 15.93
C CYS A 84 14.69 2.74 15.93
N PHE A 85 14.98 3.76 15.13
CA PHE A 85 14.17 4.98 15.00
C PHE A 85 12.75 4.67 14.48
N ILE A 86 12.66 3.93 13.38
CA ILE A 86 11.38 3.51 12.79
C ILE A 86 10.62 2.64 13.76
N ARG A 87 11.26 1.64 14.40
CA ARG A 87 10.61 0.76 15.37
C ARG A 87 10.05 1.54 16.55
N TYR A 88 10.83 2.45 17.13
CA TYR A 88 10.37 3.25 18.26
C TYR A 88 9.19 4.16 17.87
N ASN A 89 9.28 4.86 16.74
CA ASN A 89 8.22 5.77 16.30
C ASN A 89 6.94 5.04 15.87
N THR A 90 7.06 3.89 15.20
CA THR A 90 5.91 3.04 14.88
C THR A 90 5.29 2.49 16.16
N THR A 91 6.07 1.91 17.06
CA THR A 91 5.58 1.36 18.34
C THR A 91 4.96 2.42 19.26
N LYS A 92 5.49 3.66 19.26
CA LYS A 92 4.93 4.78 20.04
C LYS A 92 3.61 5.29 19.45
N LYS A 93 3.51 5.36 18.12
CA LYS A 93 2.31 5.86 17.41
C LYS A 93 1.23 4.81 17.26
N LEU A 94 1.58 3.52 17.37
CA LEU A 94 0.59 2.47 17.47
C LEU A 94 -0.07 2.63 18.85
N PRO A 95 -1.36 2.99 18.93
CA PRO A 95 -2.12 2.72 20.15
C PRO A 95 -1.91 1.24 20.52
N LYS A 96 -2.15 0.86 21.77
CA LYS A 96 -2.15 -0.57 22.13
C LYS A 96 -3.26 -1.24 21.32
N ILE A 97 -2.97 -1.61 20.07
CA ILE A 97 -3.86 -2.24 19.11
C ILE A 97 -4.04 -3.63 19.68
N ARG A 98 -5.00 -3.72 20.58
CA ARG A 98 -5.72 -4.95 20.79
C ARG A 98 -6.29 -5.28 19.40
N ASN A 99 -6.15 -6.52 18.97
CA ASN A 99 -6.89 -7.04 17.82
C ASN A 99 -8.39 -7.10 18.19
N CYS A 100 -8.98 -5.94 18.50
CA CYS A 100 -10.37 -5.81 18.87
C CYS A 100 -11.20 -5.82 17.60
N THR A 101 -12.30 -6.57 17.66
CA THR A 101 -13.48 -6.38 16.82
C THR A 101 -13.86 -4.91 16.81
N TRP A 102 -14.37 -4.42 15.67
CA TRP A 102 -14.89 -3.05 15.59
C TRP A 102 -16.18 -2.95 16.39
N GLU A 103 -16.26 -1.95 17.24
CA GLU A 103 -17.47 -1.62 18.00
C GLU A 103 -18.37 -0.69 17.19
N ASN A 104 -19.68 -0.71 17.44
CA ASN A 104 -20.63 0.14 16.72
C ASN A 104 -20.32 1.63 16.92
N GLU A 105 -19.85 2.02 18.11
CA GLU A 105 -19.41 3.39 18.41
C GLU A 105 -18.21 3.82 17.56
N GLU A 106 -17.27 2.90 17.29
CA GLU A 106 -16.13 3.16 16.41
C GLU A 106 -16.56 3.33 14.95
N ASP A 107 -17.54 2.54 14.51
CA ASP A 107 -18.11 2.65 13.17
C ASP A 107 -18.86 3.99 13.00
N GLU A 108 -19.72 4.37 13.95
CA GLU A 108 -20.40 5.67 13.93
C GLU A 108 -19.42 6.84 13.90
N ARG A 109 -18.35 6.76 14.69
CA ARG A 109 -17.28 7.76 14.66
C ARG A 109 -16.59 7.81 13.31
N LEU A 110 -16.27 6.65 12.72
CA LEU A 110 -15.64 6.59 11.41
C LEU A 110 -16.55 7.19 10.33
N LEU A 111 -17.85 6.90 10.35
CA LEU A 111 -18.84 7.48 9.44
C LEU A 111 -18.87 9.02 9.55
N LYS A 112 -18.99 9.55 10.78
CA LYS A 112 -18.99 11.00 11.03
C LYS A 112 -17.70 11.67 10.56
N LEU A 113 -16.54 11.06 10.82
CA LEU A 113 -15.26 11.60 10.38
C LEU A 113 -15.15 11.62 8.86
N ILE A 114 -15.64 10.59 8.18
CA ILE A 114 -15.64 10.55 6.72
C ILE A 114 -16.56 11.63 6.16
N GLU A 115 -17.75 11.81 6.73
CA GLU A 115 -18.66 12.89 6.33
C GLU A 115 -18.02 14.28 6.46
N ILE A 116 -17.27 14.53 7.54
CA ILE A 116 -16.59 15.82 7.79
C ILE A 116 -15.40 16.04 6.85
N PHE A 117 -14.56 15.01 6.64
CA PHE A 117 -13.28 15.16 5.93
C PHE A 117 -13.35 14.85 4.44
N LYS A 118 -14.43 14.22 3.95
CA LYS A 118 -14.59 13.85 2.55
C LYS A 118 -14.76 15.11 1.69
N VAL A 119 -13.94 15.22 0.65
CA VAL A 119 -14.02 16.28 -0.35
C VAL A 119 -14.27 15.62 -1.70
N GLY A 120 -15.51 15.70 -2.21
CA GLY A 120 -15.91 14.95 -3.40
C GLY A 120 -15.74 13.44 -3.19
N ASP A 121 -14.98 12.77 -4.06
CA ASP A 121 -14.67 11.34 -3.92
C ASP A 121 -13.40 11.05 -3.09
N PHE A 122 -12.68 12.10 -2.67
CA PHE A 122 -11.44 11.97 -1.94
C PHE A 122 -11.65 11.94 -0.43
N ILE A 123 -11.12 10.90 0.24
CA ILE A 123 -11.14 10.75 1.69
C ILE A 123 -9.69 10.80 2.21
N PRO A 124 -9.30 11.83 2.99
CA PRO A 124 -7.95 11.91 3.56
C PRO A 124 -7.80 10.97 4.75
N TRP A 125 -7.46 9.70 4.49
CA TRP A 125 -7.30 8.65 5.52
C TRP A 125 -6.26 8.98 6.59
N GLY A 126 -5.27 9.81 6.28
CA GLY A 126 -4.29 10.29 7.25
C GLY A 126 -4.92 11.13 8.34
N ASP A 127 -5.79 12.06 7.96
CA ASP A 127 -6.50 12.93 8.89
C ASP A 127 -7.56 12.14 9.64
N VAL A 128 -8.38 11.34 8.94
CA VAL A 128 -9.37 10.44 9.58
C VAL A 128 -8.72 9.56 10.64
N ALA A 129 -7.57 8.95 10.34
CA ALA A 129 -6.85 8.12 11.31
C ALA A 129 -6.29 8.90 12.50
N SER A 130 -5.91 10.17 12.32
CA SER A 130 -5.43 11.00 13.42
C SER A 130 -6.52 11.27 14.48
N TRP A 131 -7.79 11.28 14.05
CA TRP A 131 -8.95 11.42 14.91
C TRP A 131 -9.48 10.08 15.43
N MET A 132 -8.96 8.95 14.96
CA MET A 132 -9.25 7.62 15.50
C MET A 132 -8.22 7.26 16.57
N GLN A 133 -8.65 7.07 17.82
CA GLN A 133 -7.73 6.90 18.95
C GLN A 133 -6.95 5.57 18.89
N ASN A 134 -7.60 4.50 18.41
CA ASN A 134 -7.06 3.13 18.50
C ASN A 134 -6.93 2.41 17.15
N ARG A 135 -7.18 3.09 16.03
CA ARG A 135 -7.19 2.48 14.69
C ARG A 135 -6.17 3.14 13.77
N THR A 136 -5.50 2.33 12.95
CA THR A 136 -4.57 2.85 11.94
C THR A 136 -5.31 3.33 10.70
N LYS A 137 -4.65 4.15 9.87
CA LYS A 137 -5.18 4.58 8.57
C LYS A 137 -5.60 3.42 7.66
N GLN A 138 -4.85 2.32 7.70
CA GLN A 138 -5.16 1.12 6.91
C GLN A 138 -6.39 0.40 7.46
N GLN A 139 -6.52 0.30 8.79
CA GLN A 139 -7.70 -0.31 9.41
C GLN A 139 -8.97 0.50 9.10
N ALA A 140 -8.92 1.83 9.22
CA ALA A 140 -10.04 2.70 8.89
C ALA A 140 -10.43 2.60 7.41
N TYR A 141 -9.44 2.61 6.51
CA TYR A 141 -9.65 2.40 5.08
C TYR A 141 -10.34 1.06 4.80
N PHE A 142 -9.80 -0.05 5.31
CA PHE A 142 -10.38 -1.36 5.08
C PHE A 142 -11.78 -1.51 5.68
N ARG A 143 -12.02 -0.94 6.87
CA ARG A 143 -13.34 -0.96 7.50
C ARG A 143 -14.38 -0.22 6.65
N TRP A 144 -14.03 0.96 6.16
CA TRP A 144 -14.90 1.70 5.25
C TRP A 144 -15.14 0.91 3.96
N THR A 145 -14.07 0.62 3.22
CA THR A 145 -14.14 0.04 1.87
C THR A 145 -14.86 -1.31 1.83
N TYR A 146 -14.68 -2.15 2.84
CA TYR A 146 -15.19 -3.52 2.85
C TYR A 146 -16.38 -3.77 3.78
N SER A 147 -16.85 -2.79 4.55
CA SER A 147 -17.93 -3.04 5.52
C SER A 147 -18.93 -1.90 5.70
N LEU A 148 -18.50 -0.64 5.62
CA LEU A 148 -19.36 0.53 5.91
C LEU A 148 -19.77 1.33 4.66
N THR A 149 -19.20 1.03 3.49
CA THR A 149 -19.58 1.65 2.22
C THR A 149 -21.09 1.48 1.96
N PRO A 150 -21.86 2.58 1.73
CA PRO A 150 -23.32 2.52 1.65
C PRO A 150 -23.87 1.65 0.51
N TYR A 151 -23.15 1.54 -0.59
CA TYR A 151 -23.55 0.77 -1.77
C TYR A 151 -23.19 -0.73 -1.66
N LEU A 152 -22.60 -1.17 -0.55
CA LEU A 152 -22.18 -2.55 -0.35
C LEU A 152 -23.35 -3.44 0.10
N ILE A 153 -23.67 -4.47 -0.68
CA ILE A 153 -24.70 -5.46 -0.34
C ILE A 153 -24.13 -6.49 0.64
N LYS A 154 -24.78 -6.56 1.80
CA LYS A 154 -24.53 -7.59 2.83
C LYS A 154 -25.53 -8.72 2.65
N GLY A 155 -25.06 -9.97 2.71
CA GLY A 155 -25.93 -11.15 2.64
C GLY A 155 -25.51 -12.18 1.60
N ARG A 156 -26.39 -13.17 1.38
CA ARG A 156 -26.15 -14.33 0.51
C ARG A 156 -25.97 -13.90 -0.96
N PHE A 157 -25.19 -14.67 -1.71
CA PHE A 157 -25.09 -14.52 -3.16
C PHE A 157 -26.29 -15.21 -3.82
N THR A 158 -26.84 -14.55 -4.83
CA THR A 158 -27.85 -15.12 -5.72
C THR A 158 -27.21 -16.02 -6.77
N LYS A 159 -27.99 -16.95 -7.34
CA LYS A 159 -27.49 -17.83 -8.42
C LYS A 159 -27.05 -17.06 -9.66
N ILE A 160 -27.71 -15.93 -9.94
CA ILE A 160 -27.35 -15.03 -11.04
C ILE A 160 -25.98 -14.41 -10.76
N GLU A 161 -25.76 -13.88 -9.56
CA GLU A 161 -24.44 -13.36 -9.14
C GLU A 161 -23.35 -14.43 -9.21
N ASP A 162 -23.66 -15.69 -8.88
CA ASP A 162 -22.70 -16.79 -8.98
C ASP A 162 -22.28 -17.07 -10.42
N ASN A 163 -23.24 -17.07 -11.35
CA ASN A 163 -22.95 -17.26 -12.78
C ASN A 163 -22.13 -16.10 -13.33
N ILE A 164 -22.52 -14.85 -13.02
CA ILE A 164 -21.77 -13.66 -13.40
C ILE A 164 -20.33 -13.74 -12.85
N LEU A 165 -20.15 -14.16 -11.60
CA LEU A 165 -18.83 -14.29 -10.98
C LEU A 165 -17.98 -15.36 -11.70
N LYS A 166 -18.56 -16.51 -12.07
CA LYS A 166 -17.85 -17.55 -12.82
C LYS A 166 -17.43 -17.04 -14.20
N ASP A 167 -18.34 -16.43 -14.94
CA ASP A 167 -18.06 -15.88 -16.27
C ASP A 167 -17.02 -14.75 -16.22
N ALA A 168 -17.10 -13.90 -15.19
CA ALA A 168 -16.15 -12.85 -14.94
C ALA A 168 -14.73 -13.39 -14.65
N VAL A 169 -14.61 -14.48 -13.89
CA VAL A 169 -13.32 -15.10 -13.61
C VAL A 169 -12.75 -15.78 -14.87
N ILE A 170 -13.60 -16.36 -15.72
CA ILE A 170 -13.16 -16.87 -17.03
C ILE A 170 -12.59 -15.73 -17.89
N LYS A 171 -13.24 -14.56 -17.88
CA LYS A 171 -12.85 -13.41 -18.71
C LYS A 171 -11.66 -12.60 -18.17
N TYR A 172 -11.60 -12.36 -16.85
CA TYR A 172 -10.65 -11.45 -16.22
C TYR A 172 -9.65 -12.15 -15.28
N GLY A 173 -9.73 -13.48 -15.14
CA GLY A 173 -8.95 -14.25 -14.17
C GLY A 173 -9.36 -13.97 -12.72
N THR A 174 -8.46 -14.26 -11.79
CA THR A 174 -8.66 -14.03 -10.33
C THR A 174 -8.49 -12.56 -9.93
N ASN A 175 -8.61 -11.62 -10.87
CA ASN A 175 -8.52 -10.19 -10.57
C ASN A 175 -9.87 -9.63 -10.09
N PHE A 176 -10.22 -9.98 -8.85
CA PHE A 176 -11.49 -9.60 -8.23
C PHE A 176 -11.69 -8.08 -8.11
N ARG A 177 -10.62 -7.27 -8.14
CA ARG A 177 -10.73 -5.81 -8.16
C ARG A 177 -11.34 -5.31 -9.47
N LYS A 178 -10.92 -5.85 -10.61
CA LYS A 178 -11.52 -5.54 -11.91
C LYS A 178 -12.96 -6.04 -11.99
N ILE A 179 -13.21 -7.26 -11.50
CA ILE A 179 -14.55 -7.87 -11.52
C ILE A 179 -15.52 -7.05 -10.66
N SER A 180 -15.13 -6.67 -9.45
CA SER A 180 -15.92 -5.80 -8.58
C SER A 180 -16.17 -4.46 -9.25
N ALA A 181 -15.16 -3.79 -9.80
CA ALA A 181 -15.34 -2.48 -10.42
C ALA A 181 -16.22 -2.50 -11.70
N ALA A 182 -16.14 -3.56 -12.51
CA ALA A 182 -16.82 -3.60 -13.81
C ALA A 182 -18.19 -4.27 -13.80
N LEU A 183 -18.35 -5.35 -13.03
CA LEU A 183 -19.53 -6.22 -13.10
C LEU A 183 -20.33 -6.29 -11.80
N MET A 184 -19.66 -6.13 -10.64
CA MET A 184 -20.29 -6.28 -9.33
C MET A 184 -19.88 -5.16 -8.36
N PRO A 185 -20.19 -3.88 -8.67
CA PRO A 185 -19.72 -2.73 -7.89
C PRO A 185 -20.24 -2.72 -6.44
N ASN A 186 -21.37 -3.39 -6.23
CA ASN A 186 -22.03 -3.49 -4.92
C ASN A 186 -21.52 -4.66 -4.08
N ARG A 187 -20.55 -5.45 -4.57
CA ARG A 187 -19.89 -6.53 -3.81
C ARG A 187 -18.40 -6.24 -3.68
N SER A 188 -17.89 -6.44 -2.47
CA SER A 188 -16.47 -6.23 -2.20
C SER A 188 -15.59 -7.34 -2.79
N THR A 189 -14.34 -7.00 -3.10
CA THR A 189 -13.35 -7.97 -3.61
C THR A 189 -13.17 -9.18 -2.69
N VAL A 190 -13.27 -8.97 -1.38
CA VAL A 190 -13.16 -10.04 -0.37
C VAL A 190 -14.35 -10.99 -0.46
N GLN A 191 -15.58 -10.46 -0.56
CA GLN A 191 -16.78 -11.26 -0.75
C GLN A 191 -16.72 -12.09 -2.04
N LEU A 192 -16.27 -11.49 -3.15
CA LEU A 192 -16.14 -12.18 -4.43
C LEU A 192 -15.11 -13.31 -4.36
N HIS A 193 -13.94 -13.05 -3.77
CA HIS A 193 -12.91 -14.05 -3.58
C HIS A 193 -13.42 -15.24 -2.75
N ASP A 194 -14.00 -14.97 -1.57
CA ASP A 194 -14.53 -16.01 -0.69
C ASP A 194 -15.66 -16.81 -1.34
N ARG A 195 -16.53 -16.13 -2.10
CA ARG A 195 -17.60 -16.79 -2.83
C ARG A 195 -17.06 -17.68 -3.94
N TYR A 196 -16.13 -17.17 -4.74
CA TYR A 196 -15.49 -17.95 -5.80
C TYR A 196 -14.79 -19.18 -5.24
N GLN A 197 -14.01 -19.03 -4.17
CA GLN A 197 -13.38 -20.16 -3.49
C GLN A 197 -14.41 -21.19 -3.02
N THR A 198 -15.54 -20.75 -2.47
CA THR A 198 -16.63 -21.65 -2.07
C THR A 198 -17.25 -22.37 -3.27
N LEU A 199 -17.44 -21.68 -4.40
CA LEU A 199 -17.94 -22.27 -5.64
C LEU A 199 -16.97 -23.30 -6.21
N THR A 200 -15.67 -23.00 -6.25
CA THR A 200 -14.63 -23.94 -6.69
C THR A 200 -14.56 -25.16 -5.79
N ILE A 201 -14.62 -24.97 -4.47
CA ILE A 201 -14.64 -26.07 -3.51
C ILE A 201 -15.88 -26.97 -3.70
N ASN A 202 -17.05 -26.37 -3.93
CA ASN A 202 -18.28 -27.12 -4.15
C ASN A 202 -18.33 -27.82 -5.52
N GLN A 203 -17.52 -27.38 -6.50
CA GLN A 203 -17.35 -28.06 -7.78
C GLN A 203 -16.45 -29.29 -7.69
N ILE A 204 -15.67 -29.43 -6.62
CA ILE A 204 -14.93 -30.67 -6.35
C ILE A 204 -15.97 -31.72 -5.96
N GLU A 205 -16.22 -32.67 -6.86
CA GLU A 205 -17.04 -33.84 -6.60
C GLU A 205 -16.60 -34.50 -5.29
N ASN A 206 -17.56 -34.86 -4.43
CA ASN A 206 -17.31 -35.54 -3.15
C ASN A 206 -16.56 -34.71 -2.08
N TRP A 207 -16.46 -33.38 -2.21
CA TRP A 207 -15.81 -32.52 -1.20
C TRP A 207 -16.34 -32.73 0.23
N ASN A 208 -17.66 -32.88 0.40
CA ASN A 208 -18.29 -33.11 1.70
C ASN A 208 -18.65 -34.56 1.99
N LEU A 209 -18.27 -35.49 1.10
CA LEU A 209 -18.54 -36.90 1.31
C LEU A 209 -17.50 -37.48 2.28
N TRP A 210 -17.96 -38.23 3.28
CA TRP A 210 -17.09 -38.93 4.22
C TRP A 210 -17.23 -40.42 3.98
N THR A 211 -16.11 -41.10 3.72
CA THR A 211 -16.10 -42.55 3.63
C THR A 211 -15.94 -43.18 5.01
N PHE A 212 -16.33 -44.45 5.11
CA PHE A 212 -16.11 -45.23 6.34
C PHE A 212 -14.62 -45.27 6.72
N GLU A 213 -13.73 -45.41 5.73
CA GLU A 213 -12.28 -45.38 5.93
C GLU A 213 -11.79 -44.02 6.46
N GLU A 214 -12.32 -42.92 5.93
CA GLU A 214 -11.97 -41.57 6.40
C GLU A 214 -12.38 -41.33 7.84
N ASP A 215 -13.57 -41.78 8.25
CA ASP A 215 -14.05 -41.62 9.62
C ASP A 215 -13.31 -42.50 10.62
N THR A 216 -13.03 -43.76 10.27
CA THR A 216 -12.19 -44.65 11.09
C THR A 216 -10.78 -44.07 11.26
N LYS A 217 -10.18 -43.60 10.16
CA LYS A 217 -8.88 -42.91 10.19
C LYS A 217 -8.92 -41.66 11.07
N LEU A 218 -9.98 -40.85 10.98
CA LEU A 218 -10.15 -39.65 11.79
C LEU A 218 -10.21 -39.96 13.30
N LEU A 219 -10.97 -40.98 13.69
CA LEU A 219 -11.09 -41.40 15.09
C LEU A 219 -9.73 -41.90 15.63
N ASN A 220 -9.04 -42.78 14.88
CA ASN A 220 -7.73 -43.31 15.27
C ASN A 220 -6.66 -42.21 15.38
N LEU A 221 -6.63 -41.27 14.44
CA LEU A 221 -5.68 -40.16 14.49
C LEU A 221 -5.96 -39.20 15.64
N PHE A 222 -7.22 -38.99 15.99
CA PHE A 222 -7.57 -38.19 17.15
C PHE A 222 -7.18 -38.87 18.46
N GLU A 223 -7.33 -40.19 18.56
CA GLU A 223 -6.92 -40.96 19.74
C GLU A 223 -5.40 -40.91 19.97
N ASN A 224 -4.61 -40.96 18.90
CA ASN A 224 -3.15 -40.92 18.97
C ASN A 224 -2.57 -39.50 19.16
N ILE A 225 -3.15 -38.47 18.52
CA ILE A 225 -2.57 -37.11 18.47
C ILE A 225 -3.30 -36.12 19.39
N GLY A 226 -4.59 -36.33 19.65
CA GLY A 226 -5.46 -35.38 20.33
C GLY A 226 -5.96 -34.22 19.45
N PRO A 227 -6.39 -33.09 20.02
CA PRO A 227 -7.12 -32.02 19.32
C PRO A 227 -6.26 -31.12 18.40
N ASN A 228 -5.18 -31.64 17.85
CA ASN A 228 -4.31 -30.94 16.91
C ASN A 228 -4.78 -31.14 15.46
N TRP A 229 -5.86 -30.45 15.09
CA TRP A 229 -6.50 -30.56 13.77
C TRP A 229 -5.58 -30.21 12.60
N SER A 230 -4.59 -29.34 12.81
CA SER A 230 -3.61 -28.98 11.78
C SER A 230 -2.65 -30.11 11.46
N MET A 231 -2.26 -30.91 12.46
CA MET A 231 -1.44 -32.11 12.26
C MET A 231 -2.26 -33.21 11.58
N ILE A 232 -3.50 -33.43 12.04
CA ILE A 232 -4.40 -34.43 11.48
C ILE A 232 -4.73 -34.12 10.02
N ALA A 233 -5.02 -32.86 9.68
CA ALA A 233 -5.36 -32.46 8.31
C ALA A 233 -4.27 -32.76 7.28
N LYS A 234 -2.98 -32.78 7.68
CA LYS A 234 -1.88 -33.15 6.78
C LYS A 234 -1.95 -34.61 6.31
N GLN A 235 -2.69 -35.47 7.02
CA GLN A 235 -2.85 -36.88 6.67
C GLN A 235 -4.08 -37.14 5.76
N PHE A 236 -4.85 -36.10 5.43
CA PHE A 236 -5.96 -36.17 4.50
C PHE A 236 -5.61 -35.39 3.23
N SER A 237 -5.88 -35.97 2.07
CA SER A 237 -5.62 -35.33 0.77
C SER A 237 -6.67 -34.28 0.40
N SER A 238 -7.92 -34.49 0.81
CA SER A 238 -9.08 -33.70 0.37
C SER A 238 -9.77 -32.90 1.46
N LYS A 239 -9.48 -33.14 2.75
CA LYS A 239 -10.23 -32.57 3.89
C LYS A 239 -9.46 -31.49 4.65
N ASN A 240 -10.12 -30.39 4.94
CA ASN A 240 -9.57 -29.27 5.72
C ASN A 240 -9.73 -29.49 7.24
N ARG A 241 -8.86 -28.86 8.05
CA ARG A 241 -8.88 -28.90 9.54
C ARG A 241 -10.25 -28.62 10.14
N THR A 242 -11.01 -27.69 9.55
CA THR A 242 -12.33 -27.29 10.03
C THR A 242 -13.36 -28.39 9.78
N GLN A 243 -13.30 -29.05 8.62
CA GLN A 243 -14.19 -30.17 8.29
C GLN A 243 -13.92 -31.35 9.22
N LEU A 244 -12.66 -31.69 9.48
CA LEU A 244 -12.26 -32.76 10.40
C LEU A 244 -12.79 -32.50 11.82
N ARG A 245 -12.63 -31.27 12.32
CA ARG A 245 -13.17 -30.87 13.63
C ARG A 245 -14.69 -31.01 13.70
N HIS A 246 -15.40 -30.58 12.65
CA HIS A 246 -16.86 -30.67 12.61
C HIS A 246 -17.34 -32.12 12.50
N ARG A 247 -16.70 -32.93 11.64
CA ARG A 247 -17.01 -34.35 11.47
C ARG A 247 -16.77 -35.12 12.77
N TYR A 248 -15.62 -34.93 13.42
CA TYR A 248 -15.33 -35.58 14.70
C TYR A 248 -16.37 -35.26 15.77
N LYS A 249 -16.77 -33.98 15.89
CA LYS A 249 -17.86 -33.59 16.81
C LYS A 249 -19.19 -34.25 16.48
N ALA A 250 -19.51 -34.39 15.19
CA ALA A 250 -20.70 -35.09 14.74
C ALA A 250 -20.62 -36.57 15.10
N LEU A 251 -19.51 -37.25 14.78
CA LEU A 251 -19.25 -38.65 15.13
C LEU A 251 -19.37 -38.91 16.63
N GLN A 252 -18.76 -38.06 17.47
CA GLN A 252 -18.91 -38.15 18.92
C GLN A 252 -20.38 -38.06 19.37
N LYS A 253 -21.19 -37.23 18.72
CA LYS A 253 -22.62 -37.09 19.01
C LYS A 253 -23.40 -38.35 18.60
N TYR A 254 -23.04 -38.99 17.48
CA TYR A 254 -23.65 -40.24 17.02
C TYR A 254 -23.26 -41.42 17.92
N ILE A 255 -21.98 -41.54 18.29
CA ILE A 255 -21.48 -42.58 19.20
C ILE A 255 -22.16 -42.47 20.57
N LYS A 256 -22.32 -41.25 21.10
CA LYS A 256 -23.07 -41.02 22.36
C LYS A 256 -24.53 -41.44 22.29
N ARG A 257 -25.12 -41.51 21.10
CA ARG A 257 -26.51 -41.94 20.86
C ARG A 257 -26.61 -43.44 20.56
N GLY A 258 -25.51 -44.18 20.60
CA GLY A 258 -25.47 -45.61 20.30
C GLY A 258 -25.49 -45.97 18.81
N VAL A 259 -25.30 -44.99 17.91
CA VAL A 259 -25.29 -45.24 16.46
C VAL A 259 -23.90 -45.72 16.05
N SER A 260 -23.82 -46.90 15.44
CA SER A 260 -22.57 -47.46 14.93
C SER A 260 -22.08 -46.72 13.67
N LEU A 261 -20.76 -46.70 13.44
CA LEU A 261 -20.17 -46.06 12.26
C LEU A 261 -20.61 -46.72 10.94
N PHE A 262 -20.90 -48.02 10.98
CA PHE A 262 -21.42 -48.79 9.86
C PHE A 262 -22.82 -48.33 9.45
N GLU A 263 -23.68 -48.05 10.43
CA GLU A 263 -25.04 -47.60 10.21
C GLU A 263 -25.11 -46.20 9.59
N LEU A 264 -24.11 -45.35 9.85
CA LEU A 264 -23.98 -44.02 9.25
C LEU A 264 -23.66 -44.05 7.74
N HIS A 265 -23.06 -45.13 7.23
CA HIS A 265 -22.64 -45.25 5.83
C HIS A 265 -23.48 -46.22 5.00
N LYS A 266 -24.48 -46.88 5.61
CA LYS A 266 -25.31 -47.92 4.97
C LYS A 266 -26.05 -47.42 3.70
N HIS A 267 -26.45 -46.16 3.64
CA HIS A 267 -27.12 -45.58 2.46
C HIS A 267 -26.19 -45.33 1.26
N HIS A 268 -24.88 -45.12 1.48
CA HIS A 268 -23.95 -44.81 0.39
C HIS A 268 -23.69 -46.02 -0.53
N PHE A 269 -23.71 -47.23 0.05
CA PHE A 269 -23.57 -48.49 -0.68
C PHE A 269 -24.72 -48.80 -1.65
N TYR A 270 -25.92 -48.25 -1.40
CA TYR A 270 -27.08 -48.46 -2.29
C TYR A 270 -27.16 -47.42 -3.42
N GLU A 271 -26.70 -46.17 -3.22
CA GLU A 271 -26.74 -45.12 -4.25
C GLU A 271 -25.70 -45.26 -5.36
N GLU A 272 -24.52 -45.84 -5.08
CA GLU A 272 -23.50 -46.08 -6.11
C GLU A 272 -23.98 -47.08 -7.18
N ASN A 273 -24.83 -48.04 -6.81
CA ASN A 273 -25.39 -49.05 -7.72
C ASN A 273 -26.50 -48.51 -8.66
N GLU A 274 -27.12 -47.37 -8.33
CA GLU A 274 -28.18 -46.76 -9.14
C GLU A 274 -27.61 -45.75 -10.15
N LYS A 275 -26.56 -45.00 -9.79
CA LYS A 275 -25.93 -43.99 -10.68
C LYS A 275 -25.27 -44.60 -11.92
N GLU A 276 -24.72 -45.82 -11.82
CA GLU A 276 -24.18 -46.54 -12.98
C GLU A 276 -25.25 -46.92 -14.03
N LYS A 277 -26.54 -46.96 -13.66
CA LYS A 277 -27.64 -47.28 -14.58
C LYS A 277 -28.18 -46.07 -15.33
N GLU A 278 -28.05 -44.86 -14.79
CA GLU A 278 -28.54 -43.62 -15.41
C GLU A 278 -27.56 -43.04 -16.43
N GLN A 279 -26.25 -43.18 -16.18
CA GLN A 279 -25.19 -42.69 -17.10
C GLN A 279 -25.30 -43.30 -18.52
N LYS A 280 -25.79 -44.55 -18.63
CA LYS A 280 -25.96 -45.24 -19.93
C LYS A 280 -27.12 -44.72 -20.78
N LYS A 281 -28.02 -43.89 -20.22
CA LYS A 281 -29.19 -43.35 -20.94
C LYS A 281 -28.96 -41.96 -21.55
N GLU A 282 -28.02 -41.17 -21.00
CA GLU A 282 -27.77 -39.80 -21.46
C GLU A 282 -26.87 -39.69 -22.69
N ASP A 283 -26.02 -40.70 -22.95
CA ASP A 283 -25.15 -40.72 -24.14
C ASP A 283 -25.93 -40.96 -25.45
N SER A 284 -27.22 -41.31 -25.36
CA SER A 284 -28.10 -41.56 -26.50
C SER A 284 -28.80 -40.30 -27.05
N PHE A 285 -28.74 -39.14 -26.37
CA PHE A 285 -29.64 -38.01 -26.65
C PHE A 285 -28.97 -36.70 -27.14
N LYS A 286 -27.67 -36.73 -27.49
CA LYS A 286 -26.91 -35.52 -27.88
C LYS A 286 -26.75 -35.26 -29.39
N ASP A 287 -27.34 -36.08 -30.26
CA ASP A 287 -27.14 -35.96 -31.72
C ASP A 287 -28.20 -35.14 -32.48
N ILE A 288 -29.12 -34.41 -31.82
CA ILE A 288 -30.31 -33.85 -32.50
C ILE A 288 -30.40 -32.30 -32.55
N PHE A 289 -29.45 -31.52 -32.02
CA PHE A 289 -29.51 -30.04 -32.14
C PHE A 289 -28.21 -29.39 -32.63
N LYS A 290 -28.04 -29.38 -33.95
CA LYS A 290 -27.13 -28.46 -34.67
C LYS A 290 -27.71 -28.09 -36.03
N SER A 291 -28.67 -27.15 -36.04
CA SER A 291 -28.94 -26.28 -37.20
C SER A 291 -29.81 -25.10 -36.79
N ASN A 292 -29.30 -23.87 -36.96
CA ASN A 292 -29.92 -22.75 -37.68
C ASN A 292 -29.28 -21.41 -37.29
N ASN A 293 -28.62 -20.79 -38.28
CA ASN A 293 -28.28 -19.36 -38.37
C ASN A 293 -29.53 -18.56 -38.77
N ILE A 294 -29.56 -17.24 -38.50
CA ILE A 294 -30.17 -16.17 -39.33
C ILE A 294 -29.50 -14.81 -39.00
N ASP A 295 -29.21 -14.06 -40.06
CA ASP A 295 -28.66 -12.68 -40.16
C ASP A 295 -29.62 -11.57 -39.67
N SER A 296 -29.08 -10.36 -39.40
CA SER A 296 -29.71 -9.06 -39.75
C SER A 296 -28.73 -7.87 -39.57
N ASN A 297 -28.70 -6.99 -40.58
CA ASN A 297 -27.89 -5.77 -40.74
C ASN A 297 -28.52 -4.50 -40.12
N ASP A 298 -27.66 -3.47 -40.02
CA ASP A 298 -27.88 -2.02 -40.27
C ASP A 298 -28.33 -1.09 -39.11
N TYR A 299 -27.43 -0.20 -38.67
CA TYR A 299 -27.67 1.17 -38.14
C TYR A 299 -26.32 1.78 -37.68
N ASP A 300 -25.54 2.41 -38.58
CA ASP A 300 -24.35 3.18 -38.14
C ASP A 300 -23.99 4.32 -39.11
N ASN A 301 -24.69 5.47 -38.99
CA ASN A 301 -24.40 6.67 -39.80
C ASN A 301 -24.59 8.01 -39.06
N ASP A 302 -24.81 7.99 -37.74
CA ASP A 302 -25.00 9.21 -36.92
C ASP A 302 -23.80 9.52 -35.99
N LEU A 303 -22.90 8.55 -35.77
CA LEU A 303 -21.71 8.72 -34.92
C LEU A 303 -20.58 9.46 -35.66
N ASP A 304 -20.42 9.19 -36.94
CA ASP A 304 -19.33 9.74 -37.76
C ASP A 304 -19.48 11.24 -38.01
N LYS A 305 -20.72 11.76 -38.11
CA LYS A 305 -20.97 13.21 -38.22
C LYS A 305 -20.62 13.98 -36.94
N LYS A 306 -20.88 13.39 -35.77
CA LYS A 306 -20.56 14.00 -34.46
C LYS A 306 -19.07 14.04 -34.17
N LEU A 307 -18.31 13.05 -34.68
CA LEU A 307 -16.86 13.03 -34.54
C LEU A 307 -16.16 14.11 -35.38
N ILE A 308 -16.64 14.35 -36.62
CA ILE A 308 -16.06 15.37 -37.51
C ILE A 308 -16.25 16.79 -36.92
N GLU A 309 -17.41 17.07 -36.31
CA GLU A 309 -17.70 18.36 -35.67
C GLU A 309 -16.82 18.63 -34.42
N TYR A 310 -16.48 17.57 -33.67
CA TYR A 310 -15.59 17.63 -32.52
C TYR A 310 -14.12 17.93 -32.88
N PHE A 311 -13.63 17.42 -34.01
CA PHE A 311 -12.24 17.69 -34.45
C PHE A 311 -12.07 19.09 -35.05
N HIS A 312 -13.10 19.66 -35.69
CA HIS A 312 -13.04 21.03 -36.22
C HIS A 312 -13.05 22.11 -35.12
N THR A 313 -13.72 21.87 -34.00
CA THR A 313 -13.75 22.78 -32.84
C THR A 313 -12.42 22.79 -32.08
N ARG A 314 -11.75 21.64 -31.97
CA ARG A 314 -10.43 21.50 -31.34
C ARG A 314 -9.32 22.26 -32.09
N HIS A 315 -9.34 22.21 -33.42
CA HIS A 315 -8.32 22.88 -34.24
C HIS A 315 -8.47 24.43 -34.25
N LYS A 316 -9.69 24.93 -33.98
CA LYS A 316 -9.98 26.37 -33.82
C LYS A 316 -9.42 26.92 -32.50
N ILE A 317 -9.38 26.10 -31.44
CA ILE A 317 -8.82 26.44 -30.12
C ILE A 317 -7.28 26.45 -30.18
N GLU A 318 -6.65 25.53 -30.90
CA GLU A 318 -5.19 25.49 -31.10
C GLU A 318 -4.67 26.73 -31.85
N LYS A 319 -5.43 27.26 -32.82
CA LYS A 319 -5.12 28.53 -33.50
C LYS A 319 -5.25 29.77 -32.60
N LEU A 320 -6.09 29.74 -31.57
CA LEU A 320 -6.23 30.83 -30.60
C LEU A 320 -5.09 30.83 -29.56
N ILE A 321 -4.60 29.65 -29.18
CA ILE A 321 -3.46 29.48 -28.27
C ILE A 321 -2.17 30.01 -28.91
N HIS A 322 -2.01 29.86 -30.22
CA HIS A 322 -0.84 30.35 -30.97
C HIS A 322 -0.78 31.89 -31.14
N LYS A 323 -1.84 32.62 -30.74
CA LYS A 323 -1.92 34.09 -30.83
C LYS A 323 -1.49 34.81 -29.53
N CYS A 324 -1.26 34.08 -28.44
CA CYS A 324 -0.74 34.62 -27.18
C CYS A 324 0.80 34.52 -27.15
N LYS A 325 1.50 35.64 -27.36
CA LYS A 325 2.97 35.72 -27.27
C LYS A 325 3.46 35.35 -25.87
N PHE A 326 3.97 34.13 -25.70
CA PHE A 326 4.86 33.78 -24.60
C PHE A 326 6.30 34.06 -25.04
N HIS A 327 7.03 34.92 -24.31
CA HIS A 327 8.49 34.84 -24.32
C HIS A 327 8.92 33.49 -23.75
N ASN A 328 9.96 32.92 -24.34
CA ASN A 328 10.42 31.56 -24.07
C ASN A 328 10.94 31.43 -22.62
N MET A 329 10.11 30.89 -21.71
CA MET A 329 10.37 30.79 -20.26
C MET A 329 11.71 30.08 -19.96
N GLU A 330 12.06 29.08 -20.78
CA GLU A 330 13.33 28.35 -20.69
C GLU A 330 14.54 29.25 -20.98
N LYS A 331 14.42 30.18 -21.94
CA LYS A 331 15.48 31.14 -22.28
C LYS A 331 15.66 32.19 -21.18
N LEU A 332 14.56 32.63 -20.56
CA LEU A 332 14.61 33.52 -19.39
C LEU A 332 15.28 32.83 -18.20
N GLN A 333 14.93 31.58 -17.92
CA GLN A 333 15.54 30.78 -16.86
C GLN A 333 17.04 30.54 -17.11
N TYR A 334 17.42 30.18 -18.34
CA TYR A 334 18.82 30.00 -18.73
C TYR A 334 19.64 31.28 -18.53
N ASN A 335 19.14 32.41 -19.04
CA ASN A 335 19.79 33.71 -18.89
C ASN A 335 19.92 34.11 -17.42
N THR A 336 18.88 33.85 -16.62
CA THR A 336 18.88 34.10 -15.17
C THR A 336 19.96 33.28 -14.46
N THR A 337 20.05 31.99 -14.75
CA THR A 337 21.05 31.10 -14.15
C THR A 337 22.47 31.46 -14.54
N ASN A 338 22.69 31.79 -15.82
CA ASN A 338 24.02 32.16 -16.31
C ASN A 338 24.47 33.49 -15.69
N LEU A 339 23.57 34.47 -15.63
CA LEU A 339 23.83 35.76 -14.98
C LEU A 339 24.15 35.59 -13.49
N TYR A 340 23.39 34.77 -12.75
CA TYR A 340 23.68 34.45 -11.35
C TYR A 340 25.06 33.82 -11.17
N ASN A 341 25.42 32.85 -12.01
CA ASN A 341 26.72 32.17 -11.93
C ASN A 341 27.88 33.13 -12.21
N ILE A 342 27.76 33.99 -13.22
CA ILE A 342 28.76 35.01 -13.54
C ILE A 342 28.92 36.00 -12.37
N LEU A 343 27.82 36.48 -11.80
CA LEU A 343 27.83 37.39 -10.64
C LEU A 343 28.47 36.75 -9.40
N GLN A 344 28.28 35.44 -9.22
CA GLN A 344 28.89 34.68 -8.13
C GLN A 344 30.40 34.50 -8.34
N ILE A 345 30.85 34.25 -9.58
CA ILE A 345 32.28 34.17 -9.96
C ILE A 345 32.98 35.52 -9.72
N LEU A 346 32.30 36.63 -10.02
CA LEU A 346 32.82 37.98 -9.84
C LEU A 346 32.77 38.47 -8.37
N ASN A 347 32.22 37.67 -7.44
CA ASN A 347 32.05 38.00 -6.03
C ASN A 347 31.34 39.35 -5.77
N ALA A 348 30.39 39.70 -6.65
CA ALA A 348 29.69 40.97 -6.58
C ALA A 348 28.60 40.95 -5.50
N LYS A 349 28.68 41.85 -4.50
CA LYS A 349 27.64 42.03 -3.47
C LYS A 349 26.55 42.97 -3.98
N LEU A 350 25.59 42.44 -4.73
CA LEU A 350 24.47 43.23 -5.25
C LEU A 350 23.30 43.29 -4.26
N TYR A 351 22.91 44.50 -3.87
CA TYR A 351 21.62 44.78 -3.23
C TYR A 351 20.65 45.25 -4.31
N ILE A 352 19.66 44.41 -4.63
CA ILE A 352 18.59 44.76 -5.57
C ILE A 352 17.43 45.37 -4.76
N PRO A 353 17.07 46.66 -4.95
CA PRO A 353 15.96 47.32 -4.25
C PRO A 353 14.61 46.63 -4.47
N ASN A 354 13.66 46.87 -3.55
CA ASN A 354 12.36 46.18 -3.59
C ASN A 354 11.43 46.70 -4.69
N ASP A 355 11.52 48.00 -5.00
CA ASP A 355 10.79 48.68 -6.09
C ASP A 355 11.80 49.15 -7.13
N ILE A 356 11.64 48.66 -8.36
CA ILE A 356 12.51 48.94 -9.52
C ILE A 356 11.74 49.78 -10.56
N SER A 357 10.51 50.20 -10.21
CA SER A 357 9.59 50.95 -11.07
C SER A 357 10.13 52.30 -11.56
N ASP A 358 11.09 52.89 -10.85
CA ASP A 358 11.66 54.19 -11.18
C ASP A 358 12.89 54.12 -12.11
N ILE A 359 13.37 52.90 -12.43
CA ILE A 359 14.49 52.70 -13.35
C ILE A 359 13.93 52.41 -14.74
N LYS A 360 14.19 53.30 -15.71
CA LYS A 360 13.82 53.12 -17.12
C LYS A 360 14.61 51.97 -17.76
N LEU A 361 14.22 50.73 -17.46
CA LEU A 361 14.75 49.52 -18.06
C LEU A 361 13.80 49.04 -19.16
N ASN A 362 14.35 48.34 -20.15
CA ASN A 362 13.56 47.70 -21.19
C ASN A 362 12.77 46.52 -20.56
N ASP A 363 11.56 46.24 -21.04
CA ASP A 363 10.66 45.24 -20.43
C ASP A 363 11.34 43.87 -20.20
N ARG A 364 12.22 43.46 -21.13
CA ARG A 364 12.99 42.20 -21.04
C ARG A 364 14.04 42.20 -19.92
N ASP A 365 14.71 43.34 -19.71
CA ASP A 365 15.75 43.44 -18.69
C ASP A 365 15.13 43.55 -17.30
N GLN A 366 13.97 44.19 -17.22
CA GLN A 366 13.14 44.22 -16.01
C GLN A 366 12.66 42.81 -15.65
N GLU A 367 12.13 42.02 -16.60
CA GLU A 367 11.75 40.62 -16.40
C GLU A 367 12.91 39.74 -15.95
N LEU A 368 14.09 39.87 -16.57
CA LEU A 368 15.30 39.12 -16.19
C LEU A 368 15.76 39.45 -14.76
N LEU A 369 15.66 40.71 -14.35
CA LEU A 369 16.08 41.17 -13.03
C LEU A 369 15.11 40.69 -11.93
N TYR A 370 13.79 40.72 -12.19
CA TYR A 370 12.80 40.09 -11.32
C TYR A 370 13.04 38.58 -11.17
N SER A 371 13.24 37.87 -12.28
CA SER A 371 13.57 36.43 -12.29
C SER A 371 14.84 36.13 -11.49
N LEU A 372 15.90 36.93 -11.64
CA LEU A 372 17.16 36.79 -10.91
C LEU A 372 16.98 37.02 -9.41
N ARG A 373 16.21 38.04 -9.02
CA ARG A 373 15.90 38.32 -7.61
C ARG A 373 15.20 37.14 -6.95
N ASP A 374 14.19 36.58 -7.61
CA ASP A 374 13.45 35.44 -7.09
C ASP A 374 14.31 34.17 -7.07
N PHE A 375 15.18 33.98 -8.05
CA PHE A 375 16.17 32.90 -8.06
C PHE A 375 17.16 32.99 -6.89
N ILE A 376 17.68 34.19 -6.58
CA ILE A 376 18.59 34.44 -5.44
C ILE A 376 17.87 34.16 -4.12
N LYS A 377 16.65 34.66 -3.94
CA LYS A 377 15.83 34.38 -2.73
C LYS A 377 15.62 32.88 -2.55
N LEU A 378 15.23 32.19 -3.62
CA LEU A 378 14.97 30.74 -3.60
C LEU A 378 16.25 29.92 -3.31
N LYS A 379 17.41 30.34 -3.80
CA LYS A 379 18.71 29.72 -3.47
C LYS A 379 19.12 29.95 -2.01
N ASN A 380 18.93 31.16 -1.49
CA ASN A 380 19.20 31.48 -0.08
C ASN A 380 18.27 30.70 0.86
N ASP A 381 16.99 30.58 0.51
CA ASP A 381 16.03 29.76 1.25
C ASP A 381 16.40 28.27 1.21
N LYS A 382 16.85 27.76 0.05
CA LYS A 382 17.39 26.39 -0.06
C LYS A 382 18.62 26.20 0.83
N LYS A 383 19.57 27.15 0.87
CA LYS A 383 20.77 27.04 1.71
C LYS A 383 20.39 27.01 3.21
N LYS A 384 19.49 27.90 3.64
CA LYS A 384 18.97 27.93 5.01
C LYS A 384 18.21 26.66 5.37
N TYR A 385 17.48 26.09 4.40
CA TYR A 385 16.82 24.79 4.54
C TYR A 385 17.82 23.66 4.76
N PHE A 386 18.90 23.60 3.95
CA PHE A 386 19.97 22.61 4.14
C PHE A 386 20.69 22.77 5.48
N GLU A 387 21.01 23.98 5.92
CA GLU A 387 21.61 24.24 7.24
C GLU A 387 20.70 23.78 8.38
N THR A 388 19.40 24.04 8.26
CA THR A 388 18.39 23.59 9.21
C THR A 388 18.30 22.07 9.26
N ILE A 389 18.30 21.41 8.09
CA ILE A 389 18.32 19.95 7.98
C ILE A 389 19.58 19.38 8.61
N ASN A 390 20.76 19.91 8.28
CA ASN A 390 22.04 19.45 8.83
C ASN A 390 22.06 19.55 10.36
N LYS A 391 21.49 20.63 10.92
CA LYS A 391 21.31 20.77 12.38
C LYS A 391 20.41 19.67 12.97
N TYR A 392 19.32 19.32 12.30
CA TYR A 392 18.44 18.24 12.76
C TYR A 392 19.06 16.85 12.60
N ILE A 393 19.78 16.60 11.51
CA ILE A 393 20.54 15.37 11.27
C ILE A 393 21.56 15.19 12.39
N SER A 394 22.36 16.22 12.66
CA SER A 394 23.37 16.26 13.73
C SER A 394 22.79 15.91 15.09
N ARG A 395 21.56 16.36 15.36
CA ARG A 395 20.86 16.09 16.63
C ARG A 395 20.25 14.69 16.68
N MET A 396 19.83 14.15 15.53
CA MET A 396 19.23 12.82 15.44
C MET A 396 20.26 11.71 15.48
N PHE A 397 21.40 11.87 14.81
CA PHE A 397 22.38 10.81 14.59
C PHE A 397 23.71 11.07 15.34
N GLY A 398 24.08 12.34 15.52
CA GLY A 398 25.30 12.76 16.21
C GLY A 398 26.28 13.45 15.25
N MET A 399 27.41 13.93 15.77
CA MET A 399 28.56 14.36 14.97
C MET A 399 29.47 13.15 14.75
N ASP A 400 29.72 12.79 13.50
CA ASP A 400 30.77 11.84 13.14
C ASP A 400 32.12 12.58 13.09
N GLU A 401 32.97 12.40 14.11
CA GLU A 401 34.42 12.68 13.99
C GLU A 401 35.16 11.52 13.33
N THR A 402 34.49 10.39 13.11
CA THR A 402 35.05 9.21 12.44
C THR A 402 34.39 9.04 11.08
N LYS A 403 35.18 8.89 10.02
CA LYS A 403 34.77 8.55 8.64
C LYS A 403 34.07 7.18 8.53
N ASP A 404 33.41 6.68 9.56
CA ASP A 404 32.54 5.50 9.48
C ASP A 404 31.21 5.99 8.92
N SER A 405 31.02 5.85 7.60
CA SER A 405 29.80 6.23 6.90
C SER A 405 28.59 5.48 7.47
N HIS A 406 27.88 6.08 8.42
CA HIS A 406 26.61 5.58 8.94
C HIS A 406 25.50 6.60 8.73
N PHE A 407 24.57 6.19 7.86
CA PHE A 407 23.20 6.63 7.68
C PHE A 407 22.81 8.08 8.07
N VAL A 408 22.72 8.92 7.04
CA VAL A 408 21.92 10.15 7.05
C VAL A 408 20.69 9.91 6.15
N PRO A 409 19.46 9.83 6.68
CA PRO A 409 18.29 9.69 5.82
C PRO A 409 18.15 10.97 4.97
N PRO A 410 17.99 10.85 3.64
CA PRO A 410 17.60 12.00 2.85
C PRO A 410 16.23 12.51 3.35
N PRO A 411 15.97 13.83 3.27
CA PRO A 411 14.68 14.37 3.63
C PRO A 411 13.58 13.65 2.83
N PRO A 412 12.43 13.33 3.46
CA PRO A 412 11.36 12.61 2.79
C PRO A 412 10.87 13.40 1.59
N PHE A 413 10.89 12.73 0.42
CA PHE A 413 10.31 13.11 -0.88
C PHE A 413 9.37 14.31 -0.82
N ASP A 414 9.75 15.41 -1.49
CA ASP A 414 8.95 16.62 -1.74
C ASP A 414 7.93 17.00 -0.66
N SER A 415 8.31 16.87 0.61
CA SER A 415 7.49 17.38 1.69
C SER A 415 7.69 18.89 1.76
N GLN A 416 6.80 19.64 1.10
CA GLN A 416 6.60 21.05 1.38
C GLN A 416 6.18 21.20 2.84
N ILE A 417 7.14 21.28 3.75
CA ILE A 417 6.88 21.69 5.12
C ILE A 417 6.48 23.17 5.03
N LYS A 418 5.19 23.45 5.18
CA LYS A 418 4.68 24.82 5.30
C LYS A 418 5.42 25.51 6.45
N LEU A 419 6.35 26.40 6.10
CA LEU A 419 7.00 27.27 7.08
C LEU A 419 5.90 28.05 7.80
N LYS A 420 5.79 27.87 9.12
CA LYS A 420 4.85 28.64 9.94
C LYS A 420 5.13 30.12 9.69
N LYS A 421 4.17 30.84 9.09
CA LYS A 421 4.20 32.30 9.00
C LYS A 421 4.33 32.84 10.42
N ILE A 422 5.45 33.52 10.68
CA ILE A 422 5.65 34.28 11.92
C ILE A 422 4.58 35.38 11.91
N LYS A 423 3.58 35.28 12.80
CA LYS A 423 2.64 36.39 13.03
C LYS A 423 3.47 37.55 13.58
N LYS A 424 3.67 38.60 12.76
CA LYS A 424 4.12 39.89 13.27
C LYS A 424 3.09 40.35 14.29
N LYS A 425 3.49 40.43 15.57
CA LYS A 425 2.75 41.20 16.57
C LYS A 425 2.77 42.65 16.09
N VAL A 426 1.61 43.16 15.69
CA VAL A 426 1.40 44.60 15.55
C VAL A 426 1.20 45.12 16.97
N ASN A 427 2.22 45.77 17.52
CA ASN A 427 2.03 46.66 18.65
C ASN A 427 1.31 47.90 18.12
N VAL A 428 0.02 48.01 18.39
CA VAL A 428 -0.68 49.29 18.28
C VAL A 428 -0.31 50.09 19.52
N LEU A 429 0.55 51.09 19.35
CA LEU A 429 0.69 52.19 20.30
C LEU A 429 -0.66 52.94 20.31
N ILE A 430 -1.34 52.90 21.45
CA ILE A 430 -2.36 53.89 21.77
C ILE A 430 -1.57 55.10 22.29
N ILE A 431 -1.53 56.17 21.49
CA ILE A 431 -1.16 57.50 21.97
C ILE A 431 -2.48 58.22 22.25
N ILE A 432 -2.73 58.38 23.55
CA ILE A 432 -3.62 59.30 24.29
C ILE A 432 -4.92 59.71 23.60
#